data_AF-A0A3N9URJ0-F1
#
_entry.id   AF-A0A3N9URJ0-F1
#
_cell.length_a   1.000
_cell.length_b   1.000
_cell.length_c   1.000
_cell.angle_alpha   90.00
_cell.angle_beta   90.00
_cell.angle_gamma   90.00
#
_symmetry.space_group_name_H-M   'P 1'
#
loop_
_entity.id
_entity.type
_entity.pdbx_description
1 polymer ?
#
loop_
_entity_poly.entity_id
_entity_poly.type
_entity_poly.pdbx_seq_one_letter_code
_entity_poly.pdbx_strand_id
1 'polypeptide(L)'
;MLAESDAKVLKAISEGETDPQTIAEKLDLKVEAVRASADALEECDLVKVTKSVDEVFSLTEEGKKYATEGLPERGLLKAIGVGKSMAEITNNPTFKIGLGWLRKKGWAMIQAGVLKPVGVAPKGKDEEVLEMLLAGPESSSVLDAKGLADLKSRGLVTSIKTKAWRYEITSAGKEAASEIETTAAESLIAITSAMIKTGVWDGDCLKYNGKLYRARPYNVALAADKIYPGKRHPYQRLIDRMREIMLEMGFTEIKGQVIQSSFWNFDALFQPQDHPAREMQDTFYLDGKAEIPDYSRVKEMHECGGDTGSCGWGGRWSPDIARQEVLRTHTTGVTIKYLHDHPQPPVKAFGIDRVYRREAIDATHTPEFEQLEGIIM
;
A
#
# COMPACT_ATOMS: atom_id res chain seq x y z
N MET A 1 -25.23 -18.54 -35.20
CA MET A 1 -25.66 -19.64 -34.30
C MET A 1 -25.09 -19.39 -32.91
N LEU A 2 -25.99 -19.30 -31.91
CA LEU A 2 -25.70 -19.06 -30.49
C LEU A 2 -25.17 -20.33 -29.81
N ALA A 3 -24.42 -20.19 -28.72
CA ALA A 3 -24.09 -21.33 -27.86
C ALA A 3 -25.35 -21.86 -27.16
N GLU A 4 -25.36 -23.13 -26.76
CA GLU A 4 -26.55 -23.76 -26.16
C GLU A 4 -27.02 -23.05 -24.87
N SER A 5 -26.10 -22.57 -24.03
CA SER A 5 -26.40 -21.76 -22.84
C SER A 5 -27.06 -20.43 -23.20
N ASP A 6 -26.51 -19.76 -24.21
CA ASP A 6 -26.94 -18.42 -24.63
C ASP A 6 -28.31 -18.49 -25.30
N ALA A 7 -28.55 -19.56 -26.07
CA ALA A 7 -29.86 -19.87 -26.65
C ALA A 7 -30.93 -20.11 -25.57
N LYS A 8 -30.61 -20.86 -24.50
CA LYS A 8 -31.54 -21.09 -23.37
C LYS A 8 -31.83 -19.81 -22.59
N VAL A 9 -30.82 -18.98 -22.33
CA VAL A 9 -30.98 -17.70 -21.63
C VAL A 9 -31.76 -16.69 -22.50
N LEU A 10 -31.46 -16.59 -23.79
CA LEU A 10 -32.21 -15.75 -24.72
C LEU A 10 -33.68 -16.15 -24.78
N LYS A 11 -33.98 -17.45 -24.80
CA LYS A 11 -35.35 -17.96 -24.75
C LYS A 11 -36.06 -17.59 -23.45
N ALA A 12 -35.43 -17.74 -22.29
CA ALA A 12 -36.01 -17.34 -21.01
C ALA A 12 -36.32 -15.83 -20.95
N ILE A 13 -35.43 -14.99 -21.47
CA ILE A 13 -35.66 -13.53 -21.55
C ILE A 13 -36.80 -13.20 -22.53
N SER A 14 -36.91 -13.95 -23.64
CA SER A 14 -38.01 -13.80 -24.60
C SER A 14 -39.38 -14.15 -24.02
N GLU A 15 -39.41 -15.05 -23.03
CA GLU A 15 -40.62 -15.47 -22.30
C GLU A 15 -41.02 -14.47 -21.20
N GLY A 16 -40.23 -13.40 -20.98
CA GLY A 16 -40.56 -12.30 -20.07
C GLY A 16 -39.77 -12.26 -18.77
N GLU A 17 -38.78 -13.13 -18.59
CA GLU A 17 -37.90 -13.08 -17.42
C GLU A 17 -36.90 -11.92 -17.54
N THR A 18 -36.83 -11.05 -16.53
CA THR A 18 -36.04 -9.81 -16.62
C THR A 18 -34.85 -9.75 -15.66
N ASP A 19 -34.79 -10.64 -14.66
CA ASP A 19 -33.71 -10.66 -13.68
C ASP A 19 -32.85 -11.93 -13.75
N PRO A 20 -31.55 -11.84 -13.46
CA PRO A 20 -30.64 -12.99 -13.57
C PRO A 20 -30.93 -14.12 -12.59
N GLN A 21 -31.61 -13.84 -11.47
CA GLN A 21 -31.78 -14.81 -10.40
C GLN A 21 -32.95 -15.74 -10.69
N THR A 22 -34.08 -15.20 -11.13
CA THR A 22 -35.22 -15.97 -11.61
C THR A 22 -34.88 -16.79 -12.86
N ILE A 23 -34.08 -16.26 -13.78
CA ILE A 23 -33.60 -17.03 -14.94
C ILE A 23 -32.69 -18.18 -14.51
N ALA A 24 -31.79 -17.94 -13.55
CA ALA A 24 -30.89 -18.96 -13.01
C ALA A 24 -31.67 -20.10 -12.35
N GLU A 25 -32.68 -19.77 -11.54
CA GLU A 25 -33.57 -20.75 -10.90
C GLU A 25 -34.40 -21.54 -11.92
N LYS A 26 -34.94 -20.87 -12.94
CA LYS A 26 -35.76 -21.49 -14.00
C LYS A 26 -34.96 -22.46 -14.87
N LEU A 27 -33.68 -22.16 -15.13
CA LEU A 27 -32.82 -22.93 -16.02
C LEU A 27 -31.85 -23.88 -15.28
N ASP A 28 -31.92 -23.95 -13.95
CA ASP A 28 -30.97 -24.67 -13.09
C ASP A 28 -29.49 -24.31 -13.41
N LEU A 29 -29.24 -23.02 -13.57
CA LEU A 29 -27.92 -22.46 -13.86
C LEU A 29 -27.41 -21.62 -12.68
N LYS A 30 -26.10 -21.42 -12.64
CA LYS A 30 -25.51 -20.43 -11.74
C LYS A 30 -25.81 -19.02 -12.24
N VAL A 31 -26.09 -18.08 -11.32
CA VAL A 31 -26.38 -16.68 -11.63
C VAL A 31 -25.23 -16.04 -12.45
N GLU A 32 -23.99 -16.43 -12.18
CA GLU A 32 -22.82 -15.97 -12.94
C GLU A 32 -22.85 -16.44 -14.41
N ALA A 33 -23.34 -17.66 -14.66
CA ALA A 33 -23.45 -18.20 -16.02
C ALA A 33 -24.55 -17.48 -16.82
N VAL A 34 -25.68 -17.17 -16.17
CA VAL A 34 -26.76 -16.36 -16.77
C VAL A 34 -26.26 -14.96 -17.11
N ARG A 35 -25.53 -14.31 -16.19
CA ARG A 35 -24.94 -12.99 -16.43
C ARG A 35 -23.96 -12.99 -17.59
N ALA A 36 -23.06 -13.97 -17.64
CA ALA A 36 -22.10 -14.11 -18.75
C ALA A 36 -22.80 -14.34 -20.10
N SER A 37 -23.90 -15.11 -20.10
CA SER A 37 -24.71 -15.35 -21.30
C SER A 37 -25.45 -14.07 -21.73
N ALA A 38 -26.02 -13.31 -20.79
CA ALA A 38 -26.70 -12.06 -21.06
C ALA A 38 -25.75 -10.96 -21.58
N ASP A 39 -24.54 -10.85 -21.02
CA ASP A 39 -23.51 -9.94 -21.52
C ASP A 39 -23.07 -10.33 -22.96
N ALA A 40 -22.93 -11.64 -23.27
CA ALA A 40 -22.62 -12.11 -24.63
C ALA A 40 -23.76 -11.86 -25.64
N LEU A 41 -25.02 -11.97 -25.19
CA LEU A 41 -26.20 -11.63 -26.00
C LEU A 41 -26.32 -10.11 -26.24
N GLU A 42 -25.84 -9.29 -25.32
CA GLU A 42 -25.75 -7.83 -25.49
C GLU A 42 -24.69 -7.44 -26.52
N GLU A 43 -23.52 -8.08 -26.53
CA GLU A 43 -22.51 -7.87 -27.59
C GLU A 43 -23.04 -8.19 -28.99
N CYS A 44 -24.07 -9.03 -29.09
CA CYS A 44 -24.73 -9.41 -30.33
C CYS A 44 -26.00 -8.58 -30.62
N ASP A 45 -26.28 -7.52 -29.85
CA ASP A 45 -27.50 -6.69 -29.93
C ASP A 45 -28.83 -7.47 -29.78
N LEU A 46 -28.81 -8.65 -29.15
CA LEU A 46 -30.00 -9.50 -28.95
C LEU A 46 -30.73 -9.20 -27.63
N VAL A 47 -29.99 -8.76 -26.61
CA VAL A 47 -30.51 -8.40 -25.29
C VAL A 47 -29.87 -7.09 -24.87
N LYS A 48 -30.65 -6.21 -24.25
CA LYS A 48 -30.15 -4.99 -23.61
C LYS A 48 -29.99 -5.23 -22.12
N VAL A 49 -28.80 -4.99 -21.57
CA VAL A 49 -28.51 -5.19 -20.15
C VAL A 49 -28.42 -3.84 -19.44
N THR A 50 -29.39 -3.56 -18.57
CA THR A 50 -29.36 -2.36 -17.72
C THR A 50 -28.78 -2.73 -16.35
N LYS A 51 -27.71 -2.04 -15.94
CA LYS A 51 -27.03 -2.23 -14.65
C LYS A 51 -27.31 -1.02 -13.76
N SER A 52 -27.93 -1.23 -12.59
CA SER A 52 -28.10 -0.19 -11.57
C SER A 52 -27.37 -0.58 -10.28
N VAL A 53 -26.91 0.44 -9.55
CA VAL A 53 -26.27 0.26 -8.24
C VAL A 53 -27.12 0.97 -7.21
N ASP A 54 -27.72 0.20 -6.32
CA ASP A 54 -28.45 0.73 -5.18
C ASP A 54 -27.52 0.70 -3.97
N GLU A 55 -27.25 1.87 -3.40
CA GLU A 55 -26.45 2.02 -2.19
C GLU A 55 -27.38 2.28 -1.00
N VAL A 56 -27.48 1.29 -0.12
CA VAL A 56 -28.30 1.36 1.10
C VAL A 56 -27.38 1.67 2.28
N PHE A 57 -27.77 2.64 3.10
CA PHE A 57 -27.01 3.08 4.26
C PHE A 57 -27.65 2.56 5.55
N SER A 58 -26.81 2.21 6.52
CA SER A 58 -27.22 1.79 7.86
C SER A 58 -26.35 2.44 8.93
N LEU A 59 -26.87 2.60 10.15
CA LEU A 59 -26.09 3.13 11.28
C LEU A 59 -25.08 2.10 11.79
N THR A 60 -23.88 2.59 12.11
CA THR A 60 -22.91 1.86 12.94
C THR A 60 -23.36 1.81 14.40
N GLU A 61 -22.69 1.01 15.24
CA GLU A 61 -22.99 0.97 16.68
C GLU A 61 -22.81 2.35 17.36
N GLU A 62 -21.77 3.10 16.96
CA GLU A 62 -21.57 4.48 17.42
C GLU A 62 -22.63 5.44 16.85
N GLY A 63 -23.01 5.25 15.58
CA GLY A 63 -24.10 6.00 14.95
C GLY A 63 -25.46 5.78 15.63
N LYS A 64 -25.80 4.55 16.02
CA LYS A 64 -27.01 4.22 16.79
C LYS A 64 -27.01 4.90 18.16
N LYS A 65 -25.86 4.88 18.85
CA LYS A 65 -25.69 5.56 20.13
C LYS A 65 -25.92 7.08 20.01
N TYR A 66 -25.36 7.71 18.98
CA TYR A 66 -25.58 9.15 18.78
C TYR A 66 -26.95 9.50 18.21
N ALA A 67 -27.61 8.58 17.52
CA ALA A 67 -29.00 8.76 17.12
C ALA A 67 -29.95 8.81 18.33
N THR A 68 -29.65 8.07 19.41
CA THR A 68 -30.47 8.05 20.63
C THR A 68 -30.04 9.10 21.68
N GLU A 69 -28.74 9.24 21.94
CA GLU A 69 -28.19 10.15 22.96
C GLU A 69 -27.99 11.59 22.44
N GLY A 70 -27.98 11.76 21.11
CA GLY A 70 -27.66 13.01 20.42
C GLY A 70 -26.17 13.12 20.08
N LEU A 71 -25.88 13.95 19.08
CA LEU A 71 -24.52 14.15 18.59
C LEU A 71 -23.59 14.81 19.64
N PRO A 72 -22.28 14.52 19.62
CA PRO A 72 -21.28 15.07 20.55
C PRO A 72 -21.31 16.61 20.68
N GLU A 73 -21.47 17.33 19.56
CA GLU A 73 -21.56 18.79 19.56
C GLU A 73 -22.79 19.31 20.29
N ARG A 74 -23.90 18.56 20.31
CA ARG A 74 -25.13 18.92 21.02
C ARG A 74 -24.96 18.71 22.51
N GLY A 75 -24.32 17.61 22.91
CA GLY A 75 -23.91 17.36 24.28
C GLY A 75 -22.95 18.44 24.80
N LEU A 76 -21.98 18.83 23.97
CA LEU A 76 -21.02 19.89 24.29
C LEU A 76 -21.69 21.26 24.39
N LEU A 77 -22.63 21.59 23.49
CA LEU A 77 -23.41 22.83 23.55
C LEU A 77 -24.23 22.93 24.84
N LYS A 78 -24.88 21.83 25.27
CA LYS A 78 -25.58 21.76 26.56
C LYS A 78 -24.62 21.96 27.73
N ALA A 79 -23.43 21.36 27.67
CA ALA A 79 -22.42 21.47 28.72
C ALA A 79 -21.84 22.88 28.86
N ILE A 80 -21.73 23.64 27.76
CA ILE A 80 -21.23 25.03 27.74
C ILE A 80 -22.24 26.01 28.37
N GLY A 81 -23.55 25.80 28.22
CA GLY A 81 -24.57 26.68 28.76
C GLY A 81 -24.43 28.12 28.23
N VAL A 82 -24.24 29.10 29.11
CA VAL A 82 -24.07 30.54 28.77
C VAL A 82 -22.62 30.89 28.41
N GLY A 83 -21.68 29.97 28.62
CA GLY A 83 -20.26 30.14 28.34
C GLY A 83 -19.40 29.51 29.44
N LYS A 84 -18.35 28.78 29.04
CA LYS A 84 -17.43 28.13 29.98
C LYS A 84 -15.98 28.27 29.52
N SER A 85 -15.07 28.27 30.49
CA SER A 85 -13.63 28.33 30.25
C SER A 85 -13.14 27.04 29.59
N MET A 86 -12.21 27.15 28.63
CA MET A 86 -11.62 25.99 27.96
C MET A 86 -10.98 24.99 28.94
N ALA A 87 -10.44 25.47 30.06
CA ALA A 87 -9.81 24.63 31.09
C ALA A 87 -10.81 23.67 31.76
N GLU A 88 -12.07 24.06 31.90
CA GLU A 88 -13.10 23.26 32.57
C GLU A 88 -13.71 22.18 31.68
N ILE A 89 -13.68 22.38 30.36
CA ILE A 89 -14.37 21.52 29.38
C ILE A 89 -13.40 20.50 28.75
N THR A 90 -12.09 20.72 28.86
CA THR A 90 -11.06 19.84 28.30
C THR A 90 -11.13 18.40 28.83
N ASN A 91 -11.67 18.20 30.04
CA ASN A 91 -11.82 16.88 30.66
C ASN A 91 -12.96 16.03 30.08
N ASN A 92 -13.80 16.58 29.18
CA ASN A 92 -14.87 15.80 28.57
C ASN A 92 -14.32 14.92 27.42
N PRO A 93 -14.54 13.59 27.43
CA PRO A 93 -14.06 12.69 26.37
C PRO A 93 -14.52 13.08 24.96
N THR A 94 -15.69 13.73 24.84
CA THR A 94 -16.25 14.17 23.56
C THR A 94 -15.79 15.57 23.14
N PHE A 95 -14.95 16.24 23.95
CA PHE A 95 -14.54 17.64 23.74
C PHE A 95 -13.83 17.87 22.41
N LYS A 96 -12.81 17.05 22.09
CA LYS A 96 -12.03 17.20 20.85
C LYS A 96 -12.90 17.03 19.60
N ILE A 97 -13.78 16.04 19.62
CA ILE A 97 -14.69 15.73 18.49
C ILE A 97 -15.76 16.82 18.38
N GLY A 98 -16.43 17.16 19.48
CA GLY A 98 -17.51 18.15 19.51
C GLY A 98 -17.05 19.58 19.17
N LEU A 99 -15.84 20.00 19.58
CA LEU A 99 -15.33 21.34 19.34
C LEU A 99 -15.13 21.63 17.83
N GLY A 100 -14.61 20.64 17.09
CA GLY A 100 -14.41 20.76 15.65
C GLY A 100 -15.73 20.98 14.90
N TRP A 101 -16.77 20.22 15.29
CA TRP A 101 -18.09 20.31 14.67
C TRP A 101 -18.87 21.56 15.10
N LEU A 102 -18.75 22.00 16.37
CA LEU A 102 -19.32 23.26 16.82
C LEU A 102 -18.81 24.45 16.01
N ARG A 103 -17.50 24.46 15.70
CA ARG A 103 -16.88 25.50 14.87
C ARG A 103 -17.33 25.40 13.41
N LYS A 104 -17.37 24.19 12.83
CA LYS A 104 -17.81 23.97 11.44
C LYS A 104 -19.28 24.35 11.21
N LYS A 105 -20.14 24.10 12.21
CA LYS A 105 -21.58 24.46 12.18
C LYS A 105 -21.85 25.91 12.63
N GLY A 106 -20.84 26.63 13.13
CA GLY A 106 -20.97 28.00 13.61
C GLY A 106 -21.80 28.15 14.89
N TRP A 107 -21.97 27.08 15.67
CA TRP A 107 -22.82 27.07 16.88
C TRP A 107 -22.13 27.65 18.11
N ALA A 108 -20.81 27.83 18.10
CA ALA A 108 -20.06 28.44 19.19
C ALA A 108 -18.83 29.22 18.69
N MET A 109 -18.44 30.25 19.44
CA MET A 109 -17.27 31.10 19.18
C MET A 109 -16.39 31.19 20.42
N ILE A 110 -15.07 31.28 20.20
CA ILE A 110 -14.09 31.47 21.28
C ILE A 110 -13.81 32.97 21.41
N GLN A 111 -14.08 33.52 22.59
CA GLN A 111 -13.76 34.91 22.93
C GLN A 111 -12.94 34.91 24.22
N ALA A 112 -11.71 35.42 24.17
CA ALA A 112 -10.81 35.56 25.32
C ALA A 112 -10.66 34.27 26.17
N GLY A 113 -10.52 33.11 25.51
CA GLY A 113 -10.36 31.81 26.19
C GLY A 113 -11.67 31.16 26.70
N VAL A 114 -12.82 31.80 26.46
CA VAL A 114 -14.15 31.29 26.83
C VAL A 114 -14.90 30.86 25.56
N LEU A 115 -15.44 29.64 25.57
CA LEU A 115 -16.30 29.13 24.50
C LEU A 115 -17.74 29.56 24.78
N LYS A 116 -18.36 30.34 23.90
CA LYS A 116 -19.74 30.84 24.02
C LYS A 116 -20.61 30.35 22.86
N PRO A 117 -21.87 29.95 23.10
CA PRO A 117 -22.79 29.60 22.02
C PRO A 117 -23.15 30.83 21.17
N VAL A 118 -23.36 30.62 19.87
CA VAL A 118 -23.78 31.66 18.92
C VAL A 118 -25.21 31.37 18.48
N GLY A 119 -26.15 32.14 19.01
CA GLY A 119 -27.57 32.04 18.67
C GLY A 119 -28.23 30.70 19.02
N VAL A 120 -29.36 30.42 18.38
CA VAL A 120 -30.08 29.14 18.51
C VAL A 120 -29.50 28.16 17.49
N ALA A 121 -29.00 27.02 17.95
CA ALA A 121 -28.49 25.97 17.07
C ALA A 121 -29.65 25.18 16.42
N PRO A 122 -29.96 25.36 15.13
CA PRO A 122 -31.03 24.61 14.46
C PRO A 122 -30.67 23.12 14.36
N LYS A 123 -31.67 22.27 14.08
CA LYS A 123 -31.43 20.86 13.80
C LYS A 123 -30.63 20.73 12.50
N GLY A 124 -29.57 19.95 12.52
CA GLY A 124 -28.69 19.75 11.36
C GLY A 124 -29.25 18.71 10.37
N LYS A 125 -28.83 18.80 9.10
CA LYS A 125 -29.17 17.79 8.08
C LYS A 125 -28.60 16.41 8.40
N ASP A 126 -27.49 16.36 9.12
CA ASP A 126 -26.92 15.14 9.68
C ASP A 126 -27.79 14.52 10.79
N GLU A 127 -28.43 15.34 11.61
CA GLU A 127 -29.39 14.88 12.64
C GLU A 127 -30.69 14.36 12.00
N GLU A 128 -31.16 14.97 10.90
CA GLU A 128 -32.31 14.45 10.13
C GLU A 128 -32.01 13.09 9.50
N VAL A 129 -30.82 12.92 8.90
CA VAL A 129 -30.40 11.63 8.31
C VAL A 129 -30.19 10.56 9.38
N LEU A 130 -29.64 10.92 10.55
CA LEU A 130 -29.52 9.99 11.70
C LEU A 130 -30.87 9.45 12.16
N GLU A 131 -31.89 10.30 12.23
CA GLU A 131 -33.24 9.89 12.65
C GLU A 131 -33.91 8.99 11.62
N MET A 132 -33.76 9.29 10.33
CA MET A 132 -34.25 8.42 9.25
C MET A 132 -33.57 7.05 9.29
N LEU A 133 -32.24 7.01 9.44
CA LEU A 133 -31.48 5.76 9.51
C LEU A 133 -31.67 4.97 10.82
N LEU A 134 -32.22 5.61 11.86
CA LEU A 134 -32.64 4.94 13.08
C LEU A 134 -33.94 4.16 12.87
N ALA A 135 -34.83 4.64 11.99
CA ALA A 135 -36.07 3.95 11.63
C ALA A 135 -35.82 2.72 10.75
N GLY A 136 -34.74 2.71 9.97
CA GLY A 136 -34.29 1.56 9.19
C GLY A 136 -33.21 1.92 8.17
N PRO A 137 -32.58 0.91 7.52
CA PRO A 137 -31.67 1.16 6.41
C PRO A 137 -32.40 1.81 5.24
N GLU A 138 -31.82 2.87 4.67
CA GLU A 138 -32.45 3.66 3.60
C GLU A 138 -31.52 3.85 2.40
N SER A 139 -32.12 4.02 1.22
CA SER A 139 -31.39 4.23 -0.03
C SER A 139 -30.81 5.65 -0.12
N SER A 140 -29.67 5.79 -0.78
CA SER A 140 -29.02 7.08 -1.06
C SER A 140 -29.94 8.08 -1.77
N SER A 141 -30.96 7.62 -2.49
CA SER A 141 -31.91 8.46 -3.21
C SER A 141 -32.90 9.19 -2.30
N VAL A 142 -33.13 8.68 -1.08
CA VAL A 142 -34.08 9.24 -0.11
C VAL A 142 -33.37 10.18 0.87
N LEU A 143 -32.08 9.95 1.12
CA LEU A 143 -31.30 10.67 2.12
C LEU A 143 -30.74 11.99 1.58
N ASP A 144 -30.68 13.01 2.45
CA ASP A 144 -30.02 14.28 2.11
C ASP A 144 -28.52 14.08 1.89
N ALA A 145 -28.02 14.44 0.71
CA ALA A 145 -26.64 14.20 0.30
C ALA A 145 -25.61 14.87 1.21
N LYS A 146 -25.93 16.06 1.76
CA LYS A 146 -25.02 16.81 2.62
C LYS A 146 -24.95 16.20 4.02
N GLY A 147 -26.10 15.87 4.61
CA GLY A 147 -26.19 15.16 5.89
C GLY A 147 -25.48 13.81 5.85
N LEU A 148 -25.70 13.04 4.77
CA LEU A 148 -25.05 11.75 4.56
C LEU A 148 -23.53 11.85 4.44
N ALA A 149 -23.02 12.85 3.72
CA ALA A 149 -21.59 13.10 3.59
C ALA A 149 -20.93 13.44 4.94
N ASP A 150 -21.59 14.28 5.76
CA ASP A 150 -21.10 14.62 7.09
C ASP A 150 -21.09 13.37 8.00
N LEU A 151 -22.14 12.54 7.99
CA LEU A 151 -22.16 11.29 8.78
C LEU A 151 -21.12 10.26 8.32
N LYS A 152 -20.89 10.15 7.01
CA LYS A 152 -19.87 9.28 6.44
C LYS A 152 -18.46 9.72 6.84
N SER A 153 -18.18 11.03 6.83
CA SER A 153 -16.89 11.57 7.28
C SER A 153 -16.60 11.32 8.76
N ARG A 154 -17.65 11.09 9.56
CA ARG A 154 -17.57 10.77 10.99
C ARG A 154 -17.49 9.28 11.28
N GLY A 155 -17.62 8.42 10.27
CA GLY A 155 -17.69 6.97 10.46
C GLY A 155 -18.99 6.50 11.14
N LEU A 156 -20.06 7.30 11.14
CA LEU A 156 -21.32 6.96 11.84
C LEU A 156 -22.25 6.08 11.01
N VAL A 157 -22.05 6.02 9.70
CA VAL A 157 -22.86 5.23 8.76
C VAL A 157 -21.97 4.27 7.98
N THR A 158 -22.51 3.09 7.70
CA THR A 158 -21.96 2.12 6.75
C THR A 158 -22.88 2.05 5.53
N SER A 159 -22.33 1.66 4.38
CA SER A 159 -23.11 1.41 3.18
C SER A 159 -22.91 0.01 2.64
N ILE A 160 -23.99 -0.54 2.11
CA ILE A 160 -24.00 -1.79 1.35
C ILE A 160 -24.40 -1.43 -0.07
N LYS A 161 -23.53 -1.77 -1.02
CA LYS A 161 -23.79 -1.56 -2.45
C LYS A 161 -24.34 -2.85 -3.03
N THR A 162 -25.57 -2.81 -3.51
CA THR A 162 -26.21 -3.93 -4.19
C THR A 162 -26.30 -3.59 -5.67
N LYS A 163 -25.80 -4.47 -6.52
CA LYS A 163 -25.92 -4.33 -7.98
C LYS A 163 -27.19 -5.04 -8.42
N ALA A 164 -28.01 -4.38 -9.22
CA ALA A 164 -29.17 -4.97 -9.87
C ALA A 164 -28.96 -4.98 -11.39
N TRP A 165 -29.45 -6.04 -12.03
CA TRP A 165 -29.42 -6.23 -13.48
C TRP A 165 -30.85 -6.37 -13.97
N ARG A 166 -31.16 -5.71 -15.09
CA ARG A 166 -32.40 -5.93 -15.84
C ARG A 166 -32.09 -6.25 -17.28
N TYR A 167 -32.78 -7.23 -17.82
CA TYR A 167 -32.65 -7.69 -19.20
C TYR A 167 -33.90 -7.34 -19.99
N GLU A 168 -33.71 -6.73 -21.15
CA GLU A 168 -34.78 -6.43 -22.11
C GLU A 168 -34.42 -7.06 -23.47
N ILE A 169 -35.33 -7.82 -24.05
CA ILE A 169 -35.09 -8.41 -25.38
C ILE A 169 -35.25 -7.35 -26.48
N THR A 170 -34.33 -7.33 -27.44
CA THR A 170 -34.42 -6.44 -28.61
C THR A 170 -35.31 -7.04 -29.70
N SER A 171 -35.65 -6.25 -30.73
CA SER A 171 -36.38 -6.77 -31.90
C SER A 171 -35.62 -7.90 -32.61
N ALA A 172 -34.30 -7.74 -32.77
CA ALA A 172 -33.42 -8.77 -33.34
C ALA A 172 -33.33 -10.02 -32.44
N GLY A 173 -33.32 -9.84 -31.12
CA GLY A 173 -33.37 -10.93 -30.16
C GLY A 173 -34.63 -11.78 -30.26
N LYS A 174 -35.80 -11.16 -30.54
CA LYS A 174 -37.07 -11.89 -30.73
C LYS A 174 -37.06 -12.76 -31.99
N GLU A 175 -36.51 -12.26 -33.09
CA GLU A 175 -36.34 -13.05 -34.32
C GLU A 175 -35.39 -14.21 -34.08
N ALA A 176 -34.22 -13.93 -33.49
CA ALA A 176 -33.22 -14.95 -33.17
C ALA A 176 -33.73 -16.03 -32.20
N ALA A 177 -34.60 -15.68 -31.25
CA ALA A 177 -35.21 -16.64 -30.33
C ALA A 177 -36.22 -17.59 -31.02
N SER A 178 -36.84 -17.13 -32.11
CA SER A 178 -37.82 -17.91 -32.88
C SER A 178 -37.19 -18.93 -33.83
N GLU A 179 -35.93 -18.72 -34.23
CA GLU A 179 -35.17 -19.58 -35.15
C GLU A 179 -34.30 -20.65 -34.45
N ILE A 180 -34.37 -20.78 -33.13
CA ILE A 180 -33.59 -21.78 -32.38
C ILE A 180 -34.16 -23.18 -32.64
N GLU A 181 -33.74 -23.79 -33.75
CA GLU A 181 -33.90 -25.22 -34.04
C GLU A 181 -32.74 -26.05 -33.47
N THR A 182 -33.07 -27.28 -33.08
CA THR A 182 -32.36 -28.22 -32.20
C THR A 182 -31.06 -28.83 -32.77
N THR A 183 -30.17 -28.03 -33.36
CA THR A 183 -28.84 -28.50 -33.83
C THR A 183 -27.74 -27.55 -33.36
N ALA A 184 -27.58 -27.42 -32.05
CA ALA A 184 -26.52 -26.59 -31.47
C ALA A 184 -25.20 -27.38 -31.45
N ALA A 185 -24.15 -26.81 -32.07
CA ALA A 185 -22.78 -27.32 -31.93
C ALA A 185 -22.29 -27.11 -30.49
N GLU A 186 -21.65 -28.14 -29.90
CA GLU A 186 -21.11 -28.04 -28.54
C GLU A 186 -19.93 -27.06 -28.52
N SER A 187 -19.93 -26.11 -27.59
CA SER A 187 -18.84 -25.15 -27.43
C SER A 187 -17.68 -25.76 -26.63
N LEU A 188 -16.44 -25.67 -27.12
CA LEU A 188 -15.24 -26.11 -26.41
C LEU A 188 -14.41 -24.92 -25.92
N ILE A 189 -13.90 -25.04 -24.69
CA ILE A 189 -13.02 -24.05 -24.04
C ILE A 189 -11.58 -24.17 -24.57
N ALA A 190 -11.10 -25.40 -24.78
CA ALA A 190 -9.74 -25.66 -25.26
C ALA A 190 -9.71 -26.91 -26.15
N ILE A 191 -8.96 -26.84 -27.25
CA ILE A 191 -8.74 -27.97 -28.16
C ILE A 191 -7.63 -28.84 -27.57
N THR A 192 -7.87 -30.15 -27.44
CA THR A 192 -6.87 -31.08 -26.91
C THR A 192 -5.95 -31.62 -28.01
N SER A 193 -4.76 -32.08 -27.63
CA SER A 193 -3.80 -32.67 -28.58
C SER A 193 -4.37 -33.87 -29.35
N ALA A 194 -5.22 -34.70 -28.72
CA ALA A 194 -5.86 -35.84 -29.39
C ALA A 194 -6.82 -35.38 -30.50
N MET A 195 -7.61 -34.33 -30.24
CA MET A 195 -8.54 -33.76 -31.20
C MET A 195 -7.82 -33.10 -32.38
N ILE A 196 -6.65 -32.50 -32.15
CA ILE A 196 -5.79 -31.98 -33.24
C ILE A 196 -5.27 -33.11 -34.12
N LYS A 197 -4.89 -34.25 -33.53
CA LYS A 197 -4.30 -35.38 -34.26
C LYS A 197 -5.32 -36.21 -35.06
N THR A 198 -6.58 -36.24 -34.62
CA THR A 198 -7.58 -37.19 -35.14
C THR A 198 -8.86 -36.52 -35.65
N GLY A 199 -9.12 -35.27 -35.27
CA GLY A 199 -10.26 -34.50 -35.75
C GLY A 199 -10.04 -33.92 -37.14
N VAL A 200 -11.14 -33.65 -37.83
CA VAL A 200 -11.13 -33.01 -39.15
C VAL A 200 -11.78 -31.63 -39.02
N TRP A 201 -11.14 -30.62 -39.58
CA TRP A 201 -11.66 -29.25 -39.61
C TRP A 201 -12.61 -29.08 -40.78
N ASP A 202 -13.77 -28.50 -40.52
CA ASP A 202 -14.79 -28.13 -41.52
C ASP A 202 -15.23 -26.69 -41.27
N GLY A 203 -14.64 -25.75 -42.02
CA GLY A 203 -14.81 -24.31 -41.79
C GLY A 203 -14.42 -23.90 -40.37
N ASP A 204 -15.38 -23.33 -39.63
CA ASP A 204 -15.21 -22.82 -38.27
C ASP A 204 -15.35 -23.90 -37.18
N CYS A 205 -15.63 -25.16 -37.55
CA CYS A 205 -15.94 -26.24 -36.61
C CYS A 205 -14.95 -27.42 -36.73
N LEU A 206 -14.66 -28.06 -35.61
CA LEU A 206 -13.87 -29.28 -35.51
C LEU A 206 -14.79 -30.49 -35.36
N LYS A 207 -14.66 -31.48 -36.26
CA LYS A 207 -15.37 -32.76 -36.17
C LYS A 207 -14.51 -33.80 -35.47
N TYR A 208 -15.02 -34.34 -34.36
CA TYR A 208 -14.33 -35.37 -33.58
C TYR A 208 -15.35 -36.36 -32.98
N ASN A 209 -15.11 -37.67 -33.10
CA ASN A 209 -16.01 -38.73 -32.63
C ASN A 209 -17.49 -38.57 -33.02
N GLY A 210 -17.76 -38.10 -34.25
CA GLY A 210 -19.12 -37.91 -34.77
C GLY A 210 -19.84 -36.64 -34.28
N LYS A 211 -19.21 -35.82 -33.43
CA LYS A 211 -19.73 -34.54 -32.96
C LYS A 211 -19.02 -33.36 -33.62
N LEU A 212 -19.75 -32.26 -33.78
CA LEU A 212 -19.25 -30.96 -34.24
C LEU A 212 -19.00 -30.06 -33.03
N TYR A 213 -17.78 -29.54 -32.95
CA TYR A 213 -17.36 -28.63 -31.90
C TYR A 213 -16.99 -27.28 -32.47
N ARG A 214 -17.44 -26.20 -31.84
CA ARG A 214 -16.98 -24.86 -32.16
C ARG A 214 -16.02 -24.38 -31.09
N ALA A 215 -14.82 -23.97 -31.50
CA ALA A 215 -13.88 -23.35 -30.58
C ALA A 215 -14.46 -22.01 -30.13
N ARG A 216 -14.58 -21.79 -28.82
CA ARG A 216 -15.06 -20.51 -28.30
C ARG A 216 -14.03 -19.42 -28.64
N PRO A 217 -14.43 -18.26 -29.18
CA PRO A 217 -13.51 -17.16 -29.41
C PRO A 217 -12.78 -16.79 -28.12
N TYR A 218 -11.45 -16.69 -28.18
CA TYR A 218 -10.65 -16.28 -27.03
C TYR A 218 -10.69 -14.75 -26.93
N ASN A 219 -11.25 -14.24 -25.83
CA ASN A 219 -11.27 -12.82 -25.57
C ASN A 219 -9.86 -12.36 -25.12
N VAL A 220 -9.14 -11.70 -26.03
CA VAL A 220 -7.78 -11.17 -25.80
C VAL A 220 -7.74 -9.99 -24.82
N ALA A 221 -8.89 -9.40 -24.47
CA ALA A 221 -8.99 -8.38 -23.43
C ALA A 221 -9.06 -8.98 -22.02
N LEU A 222 -9.24 -10.30 -21.88
CA LEU A 222 -9.18 -10.96 -20.58
C LEU A 222 -7.76 -10.92 -20.01
N ALA A 223 -7.66 -10.64 -18.72
CA ALA A 223 -6.39 -10.71 -18.03
C ALA A 223 -5.86 -12.14 -18.09
N ALA A 224 -4.65 -12.29 -18.63
CA ALA A 224 -3.94 -13.56 -18.61
C ALA A 224 -3.61 -13.97 -17.16
N ASP A 225 -3.39 -15.28 -16.97
CA ASP A 225 -2.96 -15.81 -15.70
C ASP A 225 -1.66 -15.12 -15.25
N LYS A 226 -1.67 -14.61 -14.02
CA LYS A 226 -0.49 -13.96 -13.44
C LYS A 226 0.52 -15.03 -13.06
N ILE A 227 1.65 -15.06 -13.76
CA ILE A 227 2.80 -15.87 -13.38
C ILE A 227 3.62 -15.07 -12.36
N TYR A 228 4.00 -15.70 -11.25
CA TYR A 228 4.80 -15.09 -10.18
C TYR A 228 6.22 -15.67 -10.18
N PRO A 229 7.14 -15.14 -11.00
CA PRO A 229 8.53 -15.60 -11.00
C PRO A 229 9.24 -15.17 -9.72
N GLY A 230 10.38 -15.82 -9.42
CA GLY A 230 11.30 -15.36 -8.38
C GLY A 230 11.78 -13.93 -8.65
N LYS A 231 11.74 -13.06 -7.63
CA LYS A 231 12.12 -11.64 -7.74
C LYS A 231 13.33 -11.37 -6.86
N ARG A 232 14.29 -10.58 -7.37
CA ARG A 232 15.36 -10.01 -6.55
C ARG A 232 14.81 -8.86 -5.71
N HIS A 233 15.32 -8.71 -4.48
CA HIS A 233 14.99 -7.58 -3.64
C HIS A 233 15.35 -6.26 -4.36
N PRO A 234 14.47 -5.26 -4.43
CA PRO A 234 14.74 -4.01 -5.15
C PRO A 234 16.03 -3.32 -4.72
N TYR A 235 16.33 -3.36 -3.43
CA TYR A 235 17.55 -2.77 -2.89
C TYR A 235 18.82 -3.51 -3.31
N GLN A 236 18.78 -4.85 -3.39
CA GLN A 236 19.90 -5.64 -3.91
C GLN A 236 20.20 -5.28 -5.37
N ARG A 237 19.16 -5.02 -6.18
CA ARG A 237 19.36 -4.56 -7.57
C ARG A 237 20.10 -3.23 -7.65
N LEU A 238 19.86 -2.33 -6.69
CA LEU A 238 20.57 -1.06 -6.61
C LEU A 238 22.03 -1.26 -6.20
N ILE A 239 22.28 -2.08 -5.18
CA ILE A 239 23.64 -2.43 -4.73
C ILE A 239 24.44 -3.06 -5.87
N ASP A 240 23.86 -4.01 -6.60
CA ASP A 240 24.51 -4.68 -7.73
C ASP A 240 24.85 -3.68 -8.83
N ARG A 241 23.93 -2.76 -9.16
CA ARG A 241 24.18 -1.70 -10.15
C ARG A 241 25.31 -0.78 -9.71
N MET A 242 25.35 -0.37 -8.44
CA MET A 242 26.43 0.49 -7.93
C MET A 242 27.78 -0.25 -7.97
N ARG A 243 27.78 -1.55 -7.64
CA ARG A 243 28.97 -2.40 -7.75
C ARG A 243 29.48 -2.46 -9.20
N GLU A 244 28.59 -2.70 -10.16
CA GLU A 244 28.92 -2.73 -11.59
C GLU A 244 29.58 -1.42 -12.05
N ILE A 245 29.00 -0.26 -11.69
CA ILE A 245 29.56 1.06 -12.04
C ILE A 245 30.99 1.22 -11.51
N MET A 246 31.24 0.87 -10.26
CA MET A 246 32.58 1.01 -9.66
C MET A 246 33.60 0.08 -10.33
N LEU A 247 33.21 -1.16 -10.63
CA LEU A 247 34.05 -2.13 -11.34
C LEU A 247 34.37 -1.66 -12.77
N GLU A 248 33.40 -1.12 -13.49
CA GLU A 248 33.59 -0.56 -14.84
C GLU A 248 34.55 0.65 -14.84
N MET A 249 34.55 1.44 -13.76
CA MET A 249 35.50 2.54 -13.55
C MET A 249 36.92 2.07 -13.16
N GLY A 250 37.12 0.75 -13.04
CA GLY A 250 38.41 0.14 -12.72
C GLY A 250 38.75 0.14 -11.22
N PHE A 251 37.75 0.25 -10.34
CA PHE A 251 37.97 0.08 -8.90
C PHE A 251 37.95 -1.40 -8.51
N THR A 252 38.70 -1.75 -7.46
CA THR A 252 38.71 -3.08 -6.86
C THR A 252 37.78 -3.10 -5.63
N GLU A 253 36.87 -4.07 -5.53
CA GLU A 253 35.97 -4.19 -4.37
C GLU A 253 36.74 -4.67 -3.14
N ILE A 254 36.60 -3.96 -2.03
CA ILE A 254 37.18 -4.30 -0.73
C ILE A 254 36.07 -4.64 0.27
N LYS A 255 36.36 -5.58 1.17
CA LYS A 255 35.48 -6.01 2.24
C LYS A 255 36.24 -5.99 3.57
N GLY A 256 35.51 -5.71 4.64
CA GLY A 256 36.07 -5.65 5.98
C GLY A 256 35.09 -6.19 7.01
N GLN A 257 35.59 -6.39 8.23
CA GLN A 257 34.79 -6.87 9.35
C GLN A 257 33.74 -5.82 9.75
N VAL A 258 32.59 -6.31 10.24
CA VAL A 258 31.51 -5.47 10.80
C VAL A 258 31.91 -4.87 12.13
N ILE A 259 32.56 -5.68 12.98
CA ILE A 259 33.16 -5.23 14.24
C ILE A 259 34.53 -4.65 13.90
N GLN A 260 34.82 -3.45 14.40
CA GLN A 260 36.12 -2.82 14.26
C GLN A 260 36.62 -2.30 15.60
N SER A 261 37.94 -2.24 15.75
CA SER A 261 38.55 -1.42 16.80
C SER A 261 38.22 0.05 16.57
N SER A 262 38.03 0.81 17.64
CA SER A 262 37.92 2.27 17.60
C SER A 262 39.14 2.93 16.94
N PHE A 263 40.30 2.28 16.99
CA PHE A 263 41.49 2.68 16.25
C PHE A 263 41.23 2.81 14.75
N TRP A 264 40.83 1.73 14.07
CA TRP A 264 40.57 1.74 12.63
C TRP A 264 39.32 2.57 12.27
N ASN A 265 38.28 2.52 13.09
CA ASN A 265 37.04 3.23 12.81
C ASN A 265 37.14 4.74 13.06
N PHE A 266 38.08 5.23 13.89
CA PHE A 266 38.20 6.66 14.22
C PHE A 266 39.64 7.18 14.23
N ASP A 267 40.51 6.62 15.08
CA ASP A 267 41.83 7.20 15.35
C ASP A 267 42.74 7.25 14.10
N ALA A 268 42.72 6.18 13.29
CA ALA A 268 43.48 6.06 12.05
C ALA A 268 43.04 7.07 10.97
N LEU A 269 41.82 7.59 11.08
CA LEU A 269 41.26 8.63 10.21
C LEU A 269 41.52 10.04 10.74
N PHE A 270 42.39 10.18 11.74
CA PHE A 270 42.72 11.43 12.41
C PHE A 270 41.53 12.09 13.12
N GLN A 271 40.50 11.32 13.50
CA GLN A 271 39.37 11.81 14.28
C GLN A 271 39.69 11.77 15.78
N PRO A 272 39.54 12.88 16.53
CA PRO A 272 39.97 12.96 17.92
C PRO A 272 39.13 12.06 18.87
N GLN A 273 39.70 11.70 20.03
CA GLN A 273 39.09 10.75 20.96
C GLN A 273 37.88 11.29 21.73
N ASP A 274 37.77 12.61 21.85
CA ASP A 274 36.68 13.34 22.47
C ASP A 274 35.61 13.80 21.46
N HIS A 275 35.68 13.31 20.21
CA HIS A 275 34.73 13.68 19.17
C HIS A 275 33.30 13.20 19.50
N PRO A 276 32.25 14.05 19.35
CA PRO A 276 30.86 13.68 19.67
C PRO A 276 30.36 12.40 19.00
N ALA A 277 30.69 12.18 17.73
CA ALA A 277 30.32 10.94 17.03
C ALA A 277 30.87 9.64 17.66
N ARG A 278 31.84 9.72 18.58
CA ARG A 278 32.36 8.58 19.35
C ARG A 278 31.59 8.38 20.65
N GLU A 279 30.63 9.22 20.99
CA GLU A 279 29.83 9.04 22.19
C GLU A 279 28.93 7.81 22.07
N MET A 280 28.57 7.23 23.22
CA MET A 280 27.65 6.09 23.28
C MET A 280 26.30 6.40 22.64
N GLN A 281 25.91 7.68 22.54
CA GLN A 281 24.64 8.09 21.93
C GLN A 281 24.64 7.91 20.40
N ASP A 282 25.80 7.98 19.75
CA ASP A 282 25.94 7.93 18.28
C ASP A 282 26.53 6.61 17.77
N THR A 283 27.34 5.93 18.61
CA THR A 283 28.06 4.70 18.22
C THR A 283 27.68 3.49 19.09
N PHE A 284 27.50 2.34 18.44
CA PHE A 284 27.32 1.06 19.14
C PHE A 284 28.66 0.47 19.56
N TYR A 285 28.99 0.62 20.85
CA TYR A 285 30.13 -0.03 21.49
C TYR A 285 29.80 -1.45 21.91
N LEU A 286 30.81 -2.32 21.86
CA LEU A 286 30.76 -3.69 22.35
C LEU A 286 31.62 -3.83 23.61
N ASP A 287 31.35 -4.88 24.39
CA ASP A 287 32.08 -5.13 25.65
C ASP A 287 33.51 -5.66 25.43
N GLY A 288 33.89 -5.94 24.17
CA GLY A 288 35.20 -6.47 23.79
C GLY A 288 36.29 -5.42 23.61
N LYS A 289 37.54 -5.91 23.59
CA LYS A 289 38.73 -5.14 23.23
C LYS A 289 39.42 -5.81 22.05
N ALA A 290 39.63 -5.06 20.98
CA ALA A 290 40.33 -5.51 19.80
C ALA A 290 41.86 -5.35 19.96
N GLU A 291 42.60 -6.20 19.26
CA GLU A 291 44.01 -5.96 19.00
C GLU A 291 44.17 -4.82 18.00
N ILE A 292 45.12 -3.92 18.27
CA ILE A 292 45.43 -2.76 17.42
C ILE A 292 46.90 -2.83 16.99
N PRO A 293 47.25 -2.36 15.78
CA PRO A 293 48.64 -2.34 15.31
C PRO A 293 49.49 -1.36 16.11
N ASP A 294 50.77 -1.20 15.74
CA ASP A 294 51.61 -0.13 16.28
C ASP A 294 50.96 1.23 16.03
N TYR A 295 50.60 1.88 17.13
CA TYR A 295 49.89 3.16 17.15
C TYR A 295 50.84 4.33 17.42
N SER A 296 52.15 4.12 17.53
CA SER A 296 53.09 5.16 17.98
C SER A 296 53.00 6.43 17.14
N ARG A 297 52.96 6.27 15.80
CA ARG A 297 52.83 7.39 14.87
C ARG A 297 51.47 8.07 14.92
N VAL A 298 50.39 7.31 15.09
CA VAL A 298 49.04 7.88 15.21
C VAL A 298 48.91 8.66 16.50
N LYS A 299 49.38 8.10 17.61
CA LYS A 299 49.42 8.77 18.91
C LYS A 299 50.17 10.10 18.82
N GLU A 300 51.38 10.10 18.30
CA GLU A 300 52.20 11.31 18.17
C GLU A 300 51.54 12.35 17.27
N MET A 301 51.00 11.93 16.12
CA MET A 301 50.25 12.79 15.21
C MET A 301 49.04 13.44 15.90
N HIS A 302 48.30 12.70 16.74
CA HIS A 302 47.16 13.23 17.48
C HIS A 302 47.58 14.19 18.60
N GLU A 303 48.62 13.87 19.38
CA GLU A 303 49.00 14.66 20.55
C GLU A 303 49.76 15.94 20.19
N CYS A 304 50.65 15.89 19.18
CA CYS A 304 51.53 17.02 18.84
C CYS A 304 51.72 17.25 17.34
N GLY A 305 51.02 16.49 16.49
CA GLY A 305 51.12 16.60 15.02
C GLY A 305 52.26 15.80 14.39
N GLY A 306 53.22 15.32 15.19
CA GLY A 306 54.38 14.56 14.73
C GLY A 306 55.13 15.26 13.59
N ASP A 307 55.57 14.49 12.60
CA ASP A 307 56.36 15.00 11.46
C ASP A 307 55.51 15.56 10.30
N THR A 308 54.20 15.78 10.51
CA THR A 308 53.27 16.13 9.41
C THR A 308 53.18 17.63 9.13
N GLY A 309 53.76 18.48 9.99
CA GLY A 309 53.55 19.92 9.97
C GLY A 309 52.21 20.38 10.57
N SER A 310 51.38 19.45 11.04
CA SER A 310 50.19 19.73 11.85
C SER A 310 50.57 20.08 13.29
N CYS A 311 49.69 20.77 14.02
CA CYS A 311 49.82 20.96 15.47
C CYS A 311 49.24 19.78 16.28
N GLY A 312 48.59 18.82 15.62
CA GLY A 312 47.78 17.79 16.29
C GLY A 312 46.49 18.34 16.89
N TRP A 313 45.81 17.52 17.66
CA TRP A 313 44.65 17.89 18.48
C TRP A 313 45.04 18.37 19.88
N GLY A 314 46.24 18.02 20.34
CA GLY A 314 46.66 18.23 21.72
C GLY A 314 46.10 17.16 22.66
N GLY A 315 46.24 17.39 23.97
CA GLY A 315 45.72 16.48 24.99
C GLY A 315 46.52 15.18 25.12
N ARG A 316 45.86 14.12 25.60
CA ARG A 316 46.46 12.80 25.81
C ARG A 316 45.66 11.75 25.06
N TRP A 317 46.32 11.03 24.16
CA TRP A 317 45.73 9.94 23.41
C TRP A 317 45.84 8.63 24.20
N SER A 318 44.73 7.89 24.29
CA SER A 318 44.62 6.67 25.08
C SER A 318 44.53 5.43 24.20
N PRO A 319 45.45 4.44 24.37
CA PRO A 319 45.34 3.17 23.67
C PRO A 319 44.15 2.34 24.16
N ASP A 320 43.66 2.55 25.39
CA ASP A 320 42.51 1.81 25.89
C ASP A 320 41.21 2.21 25.19
N ILE A 321 41.07 3.50 24.83
CA ILE A 321 39.94 3.99 24.01
C ILE A 321 40.05 3.41 22.59
N ALA A 322 41.24 3.42 22.00
CA ALA A 322 41.48 2.90 20.66
C ALA A 322 41.21 1.39 20.53
N ARG A 323 41.37 0.62 21.61
CA ARG A 323 41.08 -0.83 21.65
C ARG A 323 39.59 -1.16 21.79
N GLN A 324 38.73 -0.21 22.14
CA GLN A 324 37.29 -0.50 22.29
C GLN A 324 36.70 -0.99 20.96
N GLU A 325 35.91 -2.05 21.00
CA GLU A 325 35.20 -2.54 19.83
C GLU A 325 33.92 -1.76 19.56
N VAL A 326 33.65 -1.51 18.28
CA VAL A 326 32.43 -0.86 17.80
C VAL A 326 31.85 -1.63 16.62
N LEU A 327 30.54 -1.55 16.43
CA LEU A 327 29.99 -1.80 15.10
C LEU A 327 30.41 -0.64 14.20
N ARG A 328 31.02 -0.94 13.05
CA ARG A 328 31.57 0.09 12.15
C ARG A 328 30.51 1.15 11.80
N THR A 329 30.85 2.41 11.98
CA THR A 329 29.93 3.55 11.76
C THR A 329 29.93 4.04 10.31
N HIS A 330 30.96 3.68 9.56
CA HIS A 330 31.18 3.98 8.16
C HIS A 330 32.18 2.98 7.55
N THR A 331 32.20 2.87 6.21
CA THR A 331 33.14 1.98 5.50
C THR A 331 34.57 2.51 5.45
N THR A 332 34.79 3.78 5.79
CA THR A 332 36.10 4.44 5.74
C THR A 332 37.16 3.76 6.62
N GLY A 333 36.77 3.13 7.72
CA GLY A 333 37.69 2.34 8.56
C GLY A 333 38.24 1.10 7.84
N VAL A 334 37.45 0.50 6.93
CA VAL A 334 37.90 -0.57 6.03
C VAL A 334 38.86 0.01 4.98
N THR A 335 38.53 1.17 4.42
CA THR A 335 39.34 1.84 3.39
C THR A 335 40.73 2.21 3.91
N ILE A 336 40.82 2.85 5.07
CA ILE A 336 42.12 3.26 5.63
C ILE A 336 42.98 2.05 6.03
N LYS A 337 42.35 0.98 6.53
CA LYS A 337 43.04 -0.28 6.76
C LYS A 337 43.58 -0.87 5.46
N TYR A 338 42.78 -0.86 4.40
CA TYR A 338 43.22 -1.34 3.10
C TYR A 338 44.40 -0.53 2.55
N LEU A 339 44.38 0.81 2.68
CA LEU A 339 45.50 1.67 2.28
C LEU A 339 46.75 1.46 3.13
N HIS A 340 46.59 1.21 4.43
CA HIS A 340 47.71 0.84 5.30
C HIS A 340 48.38 -0.45 4.83
N ASP A 341 47.58 -1.45 4.46
CA ASP A 341 48.05 -2.74 3.96
C ASP A 341 48.59 -2.65 2.51
N HIS A 342 48.22 -1.60 1.74
CA HIS A 342 48.60 -1.37 0.34
C HIS A 342 49.13 0.06 0.12
N PRO A 343 50.32 0.41 0.64
CA PRO A 343 50.80 1.79 0.66
C PRO A 343 51.35 2.29 -0.70
N GLN A 344 51.48 1.43 -1.71
CA GLN A 344 52.10 1.78 -2.99
C GLN A 344 51.04 2.18 -4.02
N PRO A 345 51.02 3.44 -4.52
CA PRO A 345 50.11 3.85 -5.57
C PRO A 345 50.50 3.24 -6.94
N PRO A 346 49.57 3.15 -7.91
CA PRO A 346 48.18 3.62 -7.84
C PRO A 346 47.24 2.63 -7.15
N VAL A 347 46.31 3.13 -6.33
CA VAL A 347 45.24 2.33 -5.73
C VAL A 347 43.88 2.89 -6.15
N LYS A 348 42.99 2.03 -6.64
CA LYS A 348 41.56 2.32 -6.82
C LYS A 348 40.74 1.26 -6.11
N ALA A 349 40.14 1.59 -4.97
CA ALA A 349 39.42 0.65 -4.14
C ALA A 349 38.05 1.19 -3.76
N PHE A 350 37.05 0.31 -3.67
CA PHE A 350 35.70 0.70 -3.24
C PHE A 350 35.06 -0.34 -2.34
N GLY A 351 34.21 0.08 -1.42
CA GLY A 351 33.43 -0.80 -0.56
C GLY A 351 31.95 -0.44 -0.63
N ILE A 352 31.10 -1.45 -0.78
CA ILE A 352 29.65 -1.34 -0.53
C ILE A 352 29.31 -2.29 0.59
N ASP A 353 29.01 -1.74 1.76
CA ASP A 353 28.77 -2.58 2.92
C ASP A 353 27.92 -1.88 3.99
N ARG A 354 27.31 -2.68 4.85
CA ARG A 354 26.39 -2.21 5.88
C ARG A 354 27.13 -1.56 7.05
N VAL A 355 26.69 -0.39 7.47
CA VAL A 355 27.25 0.39 8.58
C VAL A 355 26.17 0.62 9.63
N TYR A 356 26.59 0.95 10.85
CA TYR A 356 25.72 0.99 12.02
C TYR A 356 25.88 2.31 12.75
N ARG A 357 24.78 3.02 12.98
CA ARG A 357 24.77 4.28 13.72
C ARG A 357 23.64 4.27 14.71
N ARG A 358 23.89 4.76 15.92
CA ARG A 358 22.87 4.83 16.96
C ARG A 358 22.02 6.08 16.75
N GLU A 359 21.34 6.16 15.61
CA GLU A 359 20.44 7.25 15.29
C GLU A 359 19.02 6.94 15.74
N ALA A 360 18.24 7.98 16.06
CA ALA A 360 16.83 7.82 16.35
C ALA A 360 16.09 7.38 15.08
N ILE A 361 15.27 6.32 15.18
CA ILE A 361 14.52 5.80 14.04
C ILE A 361 13.49 6.84 13.60
N ASP A 362 13.59 7.29 12.35
CA ASP A 362 12.59 8.14 11.71
C ASP A 362 12.32 7.68 10.27
N ALA A 363 11.62 8.50 9.47
CA ALA A 363 11.25 8.15 8.11
C ALA A 363 12.46 8.03 7.15
N THR A 364 13.62 8.56 7.54
CA THR A 364 14.84 8.69 6.72
C THR A 364 16.07 8.03 7.35
N HIS A 365 16.08 7.82 8.66
CA HIS A 365 17.22 7.30 9.41
C HIS A 365 16.90 5.93 9.99
N THR A 366 17.79 4.97 9.68
CA THR A 366 17.78 3.62 10.23
C THR A 366 19.10 3.35 10.95
N PRO A 367 19.10 2.52 12.00
CA PRO A 367 20.31 2.24 12.76
C PRO A 367 21.34 1.40 11.98
N GLU A 368 20.92 0.83 10.85
CA GLU A 368 21.78 0.18 9.88
C GLU A 368 21.38 0.57 8.46
N PHE A 369 22.38 0.77 7.60
CA PHE A 369 22.21 1.07 6.16
C PHE A 369 23.50 0.78 5.39
N GLU A 370 23.43 0.65 4.07
CA GLU A 370 24.58 0.38 3.22
C GLU A 370 25.25 1.67 2.79
N GLN A 371 26.57 1.73 3.02
CA GLN A 371 27.41 2.83 2.57
C GLN A 371 28.26 2.35 1.38
N LEU A 372 28.22 3.12 0.29
CA LEU A 372 29.14 3.03 -0.84
C LEU A 372 30.25 4.07 -0.65
N GLU A 373 31.50 3.65 -0.70
CA GLU A 373 32.67 4.53 -0.68
C GLU A 373 33.68 4.08 -1.73
N GLY A 374 34.37 5.03 -2.37
CA GLY A 374 35.47 4.75 -3.29
C GLY A 374 36.64 5.69 -3.03
N ILE A 375 37.87 5.18 -3.11
CA ILE A 375 39.10 5.93 -2.93
C ILE A 375 40.05 5.74 -4.11
N ILE A 376 40.80 6.79 -4.42
CA ILE A 376 41.91 6.80 -5.37
C ILE A 376 43.13 7.34 -4.65
N MET A 377 44.24 6.60 -4.66
CA MET A 377 45.55 7.02 -4.13
C MET A 377 46.61 6.98 -5.22
#